data_AF-A0A954WPL8-F1
#
_entry.id   AF-A0A954WPL8-F1
#
_cell.length_a   1.000
_cell.length_b   1.000
_cell.length_c   1.000
_cell.angle_alpha   90.00
_cell.angle_beta   90.00
_cell.angle_gamma   90.00
#
_symmetry.space_group_name_H-M   'P 1'
#
loop_
_entity.id
_entity.type
_entity.pdbx_description
1 polymer ?
#
loop_
_entity_poly.entity_id
_entity_poly.type
_entity_poly.pdbx_seq_one_letter_code
_entity_poly.pdbx_strand_id
1 'polypeptide(L)' 'REGQYRVRLMENHKSADCAYPGVEILPDGTFVTTTYGHWTKGAEPYIVSVHVKLSELDEIAAEQK' A
#
# COMPACT_ATOMS: atom_id res chain seq x y z
N ARG A 1 11.91 17.92 4.96
CA ARG A 1 11.62 17.12 6.17
C ARG A 1 11.23 15.73 5.70
N GLU A 2 11.80 14.68 6.26
CA GLU A 2 11.38 13.30 5.97
C GLU A 2 9.93 13.06 6.42
N GLY A 3 9.24 12.16 5.72
CA GLY A 3 7.92 11.67 6.12
C GLY A 3 8.00 10.83 7.41
N GLN A 4 6.85 10.63 8.07
CA GLN A 4 6.78 9.80 9.28
C GLN A 4 6.96 8.31 8.98
N TYR A 5 6.53 7.86 7.79
CA TYR A 5 6.58 6.46 7.36
C TYR A 5 7.04 6.35 5.91
N ARG A 6 7.59 5.18 5.56
CA ARG A 6 7.73 4.71 4.18
C ARG A 6 6.99 3.39 4.06
N VAL A 7 5.85 3.41 3.38
CA VAL A 7 4.97 2.25 3.27
C VAL A 7 5.07 1.67 1.86
N ARG A 8 5.33 0.37 1.77
CA ARG A 8 5.21 -0.39 0.52
C ARG A 8 3.90 -1.17 0.55
N LEU A 9 2.96 -0.80 -0.31
CA LEU A 9 1.61 -1.40 -0.34
C LEU A 9 1.66 -2.88 -0.70
N MET A 10 2.35 -3.24 -1.79
CA MET A 10 2.55 -4.61 -2.25
C MET A 10 3.87 -4.73 -3.01
N GLU A 11 4.39 -5.95 -3.14
CA GLU A 11 5.55 -6.25 -3.98
C GLU A 11 5.10 -6.49 -5.43
N ASN A 12 5.62 -5.72 -6.38
CA ASN A 12 5.43 -6.01 -7.80
C ASN A 12 6.46 -7.04 -8.27
N HIS A 13 6.00 -8.20 -8.72
CA HIS A 13 6.84 -9.30 -9.19
C HIS A 13 7.27 -9.19 -10.66
N LYS A 14 6.93 -8.09 -11.33
CA LYS A 14 7.40 -7.77 -12.68
C LYS A 14 8.15 -6.45 -12.64
N SER A 15 9.35 -6.38 -13.21
CA SER A 15 10.11 -5.13 -13.32
C SER A 15 9.53 -4.20 -14.39
N ALA A 16 8.29 -3.76 -14.18
CA ALA A 16 7.51 -2.91 -15.05
C ALA A 16 6.81 -1.82 -14.24
N ASP A 17 6.35 -0.80 -14.96
CA ASP A 17 5.53 0.29 -14.42
C ASP A 17 4.26 -0.24 -13.71
N CYS A 18 4.00 0.25 -12.50
CA CYS A 18 2.91 -0.21 -11.64
C CYS A 18 2.67 0.75 -10.47
N ALA A 19 1.65 0.43 -9.66
CA ALA A 19 1.50 0.97 -8.30
C ALA A 19 1.24 2.48 -8.20
N TYR A 20 0.63 3.12 -9.22
CA TYR A 20 0.07 4.47 -9.07
C TYR A 20 -1.26 4.40 -8.32
N PRO A 21 -1.33 4.77 -7.03
CA PRO A 21 -2.55 4.59 -6.25
C PRO A 21 -3.39 5.86 -6.28
N GLY A 22 -4.70 5.70 -6.48
CA GLY A 22 -5.65 6.66 -5.92
C GLY A 22 -5.67 6.50 -4.40
N VAL A 23 -5.73 7.59 -3.64
CA VAL A 23 -5.75 7.56 -2.17
C VAL A 23 -6.99 8.30 -1.69
N GLU A 24 -7.86 7.59 -0.99
CA GLU A 24 -9.10 8.12 -0.42
C GLU A 24 -9.13 7.89 1.09
N ILE A 25 -9.81 8.77 1.84
CA ILE A 25 -10.00 8.61 3.28
C ILE A 25 -11.49 8.41 3.55
N LEU A 26 -11.84 7.26 4.15
CA LEU A 26 -13.21 6.94 4.54
C LEU A 26 -13.63 7.72 5.80
N PRO A 27 -14.94 7.83 6.09
CA PRO A 27 -15.42 8.57 7.27
C PRO A 27 -14.89 8.08 8.62
N ASP A 28 -14.44 6.82 8.71
CA ASP A 28 -13.85 6.24 9.93
C ASP A 28 -12.33 6.46 10.04
N GLY A 29 -11.74 7.23 9.12
CA GLY A 29 -10.30 7.51 9.07
C GLY A 29 -9.46 6.45 8.38
N THR A 30 -10.06 5.41 7.80
CA THR A 30 -9.34 4.42 7.00
C THR A 30 -8.86 5.02 5.68
N PHE A 31 -7.57 4.87 5.38
CA PHE A 31 -7.00 5.17 4.07
C PHE A 31 -7.24 3.99 3.15
N VAL A 32 -7.79 4.25 1.96
CA VAL A 32 -8.00 3.27 0.90
C VAL A 32 -7.12 3.64 -0.27
N THR A 33 -6.20 2.75 -0.63
CA THR A 33 -5.34 2.92 -1.80
C THR A 33 -5.69 1.88 -2.86
N THR A 34 -6.09 2.32 -4.05
CA THR A 34 -6.46 1.40 -5.15
C THR A 34 -5.47 1.52 -6.31
N THR A 35 -4.86 0.40 -6.72
CA THR A 35 -3.79 0.41 -7.73
C THR A 35 -3.65 -0.93 -8.49
N TYR A 36 -2.81 -0.98 -9.53
CA TYR A 36 -2.60 -2.13 -10.43
C TYR A 36 -1.15 -2.62 -10.43
N GLY A 37 -0.95 -3.92 -10.70
CA GLY A 37 0.38 -4.52 -10.78
C GLY A 37 0.35 -6.05 -10.83
N HIS A 38 1.55 -6.65 -10.83
CA HIS A 38 1.73 -8.11 -10.76
C HIS A 38 2.06 -8.52 -9.33
N TRP A 39 1.02 -8.71 -8.52
CA TRP A 39 1.18 -8.92 -7.08
C TRP A 39 1.40 -10.37 -6.67
N THR A 40 1.11 -11.32 -7.56
CA THR A 40 1.34 -12.75 -7.34
C THR A 40 2.27 -13.29 -8.43
N LYS A 41 3.35 -13.97 -8.03
CA LYS A 41 4.31 -14.56 -8.98
C LYS A 41 3.61 -15.52 -9.94
N GLY A 42 3.85 -15.35 -11.24
CA GLY A 42 3.28 -16.20 -12.29
C GLY A 42 1.81 -15.95 -12.61
N ALA A 43 1.15 -14.99 -11.94
CA ALA A 43 -0.22 -14.61 -12.24
C ALA A 43 -0.29 -13.42 -13.22
N GLU A 44 -1.43 -13.32 -13.91
CA GLU A 44 -1.82 -12.11 -14.63
C GLU A 44 -1.97 -10.91 -13.67
N PRO A 45 -1.78 -9.67 -14.15
CA PRO A 45 -1.89 -8.49 -13.30
C PRO A 45 -3.33 -8.26 -12.86
N TYR A 46 -3.51 -7.67 -11.68
CA TYR A 46 -4.83 -7.34 -11.16
C TYR A 46 -4.83 -6.04 -10.36
N ILE A 47 -6.03 -5.51 -10.15
CA ILE A 47 -6.27 -4.33 -9.32
C ILE A 47 -6.46 -4.79 -7.88
N VAL A 48 -5.87 -4.05 -6.95
CA VAL A 48 -5.99 -4.27 -5.51
C VAL A 48 -6.41 -2.97 -4.84
N SER A 49 -7.19 -3.10 -3.77
CA SER A 49 -7.43 -2.04 -2.80
C SER A 49 -6.80 -2.46 -1.48
N VAL A 50 -5.90 -1.64 -0.96
CA VAL A 50 -5.27 -1.82 0.34
C VAL A 50 -5.86 -0.80 1.30
N HIS A 51 -6.35 -1.28 2.44
CA HIS A 51 -6.93 -0.44 3.48
C HIS A 51 -5.96 -0.40 4.66
N VAL A 52 -5.64 0.80 5.15
CA VAL A 52 -4.77 0.97 6.31
C VAL A 52 -5.32 2.06 7.23
N LYS A 53 -5.18 1.86 8.53
CA LYS A 53 -5.35 2.90 9.55
C LYS A 53 -4.00 3.39 10.02
N LEU A 54 -3.91 4.67 10.36
CA LEU A 54 -2.67 5.23 10.89
C LEU A 54 -2.23 4.53 12.19
N SER A 55 -3.18 4.09 13.02
CA SER A 55 -2.88 3.31 14.23
C SER A 55 -2.16 1.99 13.93
N GLU A 56 -2.51 1.30 12.84
CA GLU A 56 -1.84 0.07 12.43
C GLU A 56 -0.41 0.37 11.93
N LEU A 57 -0.23 1.48 11.21
CA LEU A 57 1.09 1.93 10.77
C LEU A 57 1.96 2.35 11.95
N ASP A 58 1.38 2.96 12.99
CA ASP A 58 2.07 3.32 14.23
C ASP A 58 2.60 2.08 14.95
N GLU A 59 1.77 1.03 15.08
CA GLU A 59 2.17 -0.26 15.67
C GLU A 59 3.32 -0.90 14.89
N ILE A 60 3.19 -1.03 13.56
CA ILE A 60 4.23 -1.62 12.70
C ILE A 60 5.54 -0.81 12.76
N ALA A 61 5.45 0.53 12.76
CA ALA A 61 6.64 1.38 12.81
C ALA A 61 7.34 1.35 14.17
N ALA A 62 6.60 1.07 15.26
CA ALA A 62 7.18 0.86 16.57
C ALA A 62 7.94 -0.47 16.67
N GLU A 63 7.45 -1.53 16.02
CA GLU A 63 8.10 -2.86 16.00
C GLU A 63 9.38 -2.92 15.14
N GLN A 64 9.52 -2.02 14.16
CA GLN A 64 10.71 -1.97 13.30
C GLN A 64 11.90 -1.20 13.91
N LYS A 65 11.78 -0.70 15.13
CA LYS A 65 12.89 -0.08 15.88
C LYS A 65 13.68 -1.12 16.66
#